data_AF-A0A7C3EKP7-F1
#
_entry.id   AF-A0A7C3EKP7-F1
#
_cell.length_a   1.000
_cell.length_b   1.000
_cell.length_c   1.000
_cell.angle_alpha   90.00
_cell.angle_beta   90.00
_cell.angle_gamma   90.00
#
_symmetry.space_group_name_H-M   'P 1'
#
loop_
_entity.id
_entity.type
_entity.pdbx_description
1 polymer ?
#
loop_
_entity_poly.entity_id
_entity_poly.type
_entity_poly.pdbx_seq_one_letter_code
_entity_poly.pdbx_strand_id
1 'polypeptide(L)'
;MNNVCCEVQQCENPGDRCDITDFRGFCVPPFDVGESCQKNSDCITNLCLFNICQVPPTPPPTPPTPGLATPTPVIIGKVDRSGGCHVAPESTSSGWLLWSLVGVLWLRRRTRSGSRLV
;
A
#
# COMPACT_ATOMS: atom_id res chain seq x y z
N MET A 1 3.03 13.43 -3.36
CA MET A 1 3.24 12.17 -2.64
C MET A 1 1.90 11.74 -2.08
N ASN A 2 1.29 10.69 -2.62
CA ASN A 2 0.01 10.21 -2.09
C ASN A 2 0.35 9.24 -0.96
N ASN A 3 0.05 9.57 0.30
CA ASN A 3 0.24 8.72 1.49
C ASN A 3 -0.66 7.47 1.49
N VAL A 4 -1.02 6.97 0.30
CA VAL A 4 -1.94 5.88 0.07
C VAL A 4 -1.11 4.62 -0.17
N CYS A 5 -1.46 3.55 0.51
CA CYS A 5 -0.76 2.28 0.41
C CYS A 5 -1.76 1.12 0.28
N CYS A 6 -1.23 0.03 -0.23
CA CYS A 6 -1.79 -1.30 -0.26
C CYS A 6 -0.87 -2.29 0.44
N GLU A 7 0.43 -2.06 0.31
CA GLU A 7 1.48 -2.82 0.95
C GLU A 7 2.41 -1.87 1.72
N VAL A 8 3.03 -2.39 2.77
CA VAL A 8 3.99 -1.66 3.63
C VAL A 8 5.18 -1.12 2.83
N GLN A 9 5.57 -1.79 1.75
CA GLN A 9 6.69 -1.39 0.88
C GLN A 9 6.44 -0.08 0.12
N GLN A 10 5.18 0.37 0.04
CA GLN A 10 4.81 1.60 -0.65
C GLN A 10 4.89 2.84 0.26
N CYS A 11 5.16 2.64 1.55
CA CYS A 11 5.33 3.74 2.49
C CYS A 11 6.74 4.34 2.38
N GLU A 12 6.80 5.68 2.37
CA GLU A 12 8.05 6.44 2.26
C GLU A 12 8.99 6.10 3.44
N ASN A 13 8.45 5.96 4.66
CA ASN A 13 9.25 5.66 5.83
C ASN A 13 9.36 4.15 6.09
N PRO A 14 10.57 3.62 6.27
CA PRO A 14 10.75 2.24 6.68
C PRO A 14 10.21 2.06 8.10
N GLY A 15 9.25 1.15 8.25
CA GLY A 15 8.61 0.85 9.54
C GLY A 15 7.21 1.44 9.72
N ASP A 16 6.77 2.32 8.81
CA ASP A 16 5.36 2.70 8.74
C ASP A 16 4.51 1.47 8.41
N ARG A 17 3.30 1.41 8.96
CA ARG A 17 2.32 0.38 8.62
C ARG A 17 1.35 0.90 7.57
N CYS A 18 0.87 -0.02 6.75
CA CYS A 18 -0.22 0.26 5.85
C CYS A 18 -1.56 -0.09 6.52
N ASP A 19 -2.30 0.94 6.92
CA ASP A 19 -3.63 0.76 7.54
C ASP A 19 -4.72 0.90 6.47
N ILE A 20 -5.32 -0.23 6.07
CA ILE A 20 -6.32 -0.31 5.01
C ILE A 20 -7.71 -0.12 5.60
N THR A 21 -8.32 1.02 5.32
CA THR A 21 -9.72 1.32 5.63
C THR A 21 -10.54 1.28 4.34
N ASP A 22 -11.59 0.46 4.32
CA ASP A 22 -12.44 0.21 3.16
C ASP A 22 -11.68 -0.27 1.91
N PHE A 23 -11.32 0.63 0.99
CA PHE A 23 -10.74 0.34 -0.32
C PHE A 23 -9.34 0.96 -0.55
N ARG A 24 -8.81 1.70 0.42
CA ARG A 24 -7.50 2.34 0.34
C ARG A 24 -6.80 2.29 1.69
N GLY A 25 -5.50 2.05 1.69
CA GLY A 25 -4.69 2.17 2.88
C GLY A 25 -4.00 3.50 3.00
N PHE A 26 -3.63 3.85 4.22
CA PHE A 26 -2.77 5.00 4.51
C PHE A 26 -1.53 4.56 5.26
N CYS A 27 -0.40 5.15 4.89
CA CYS A 27 0.84 4.98 5.65
C CYS A 27 0.71 5.74 6.96
N VAL A 28 0.73 5.01 8.05
CA VAL A 28 0.67 5.56 9.40
C VAL A 28 1.84 5.00 10.21
N PRO A 29 2.39 5.77 11.17
CA PRO A 29 3.41 5.26 12.05
C PRO A 29 2.85 4.10 12.89
N PRO A 30 3.70 3.14 13.30
CA PRO A 30 3.31 2.09 14.23
C PRO A 30 2.99 2.67 15.61
N PHE A 31 2.26 1.90 16.40
CA PHE A 31 1.89 2.26 17.76
C PHE A 31 3.08 2.08 18.71
N ASP A 32 3.18 3.01 19.64
CA ASP A 32 4.17 2.99 20.71
C ASP A 32 3.82 1.96 21.79
N VAL A 33 4.80 1.63 22.61
CA VAL A 33 4.60 0.74 23.77
C VAL A 33 3.55 1.35 24.71
N GLY A 34 2.56 0.55 25.10
CA GLY A 34 1.46 0.97 25.96
C GLY A 34 0.20 1.41 25.20
N GLU A 35 0.27 1.59 23.89
CA GLU A 35 -0.90 1.91 23.07
C GLU A 35 -1.71 0.65 22.71
N SER A 36 -2.99 0.85 22.41
CA SER A 36 -3.88 -0.23 22.00
C SER A 36 -3.56 -0.73 20.61
N CYS A 37 -3.48 -2.04 20.44
CA CYS A 37 -3.17 -2.71 19.18
C CYS A 37 -4.15 -3.83 18.89
N GLN A 38 -4.28 -4.20 17.62
CA GLN A 38 -5.13 -5.30 17.18
C GLN A 38 -4.30 -6.49 16.64
N LYS A 39 -3.13 -6.21 16.07
CA LYS A 39 -2.16 -7.19 15.56
C LYS A 39 -0.74 -6.80 15.92
N ASN A 40 0.16 -7.80 15.89
CA ASN A 40 1.57 -7.60 16.22
C ASN A 40 2.24 -6.52 15.37
N SER A 41 1.97 -6.50 14.06
CA SER A 41 2.54 -5.52 13.13
C SER A 41 1.99 -4.10 13.30
N ASP A 42 1.03 -3.89 14.21
CA ASP A 42 0.64 -2.54 14.59
C ASP A 42 1.69 -1.89 15.50
N CYS A 43 2.41 -2.68 16.30
CA CYS A 43 3.33 -2.15 17.31
C CYS A 43 4.72 -1.96 16.75
N ILE A 44 5.42 -0.92 17.20
CA ILE A 44 6.83 -0.68 16.85
C ILE A 44 7.74 -1.87 17.24
N THR A 45 7.35 -2.59 18.29
CA THR A 45 8.04 -3.78 18.80
C THR A 45 7.65 -5.08 18.10
N ASN A 46 6.70 -5.04 17.16
CA ASN A 46 6.05 -6.22 16.58
C ASN A 46 5.43 -7.16 17.61
N LEU A 47 5.05 -6.66 18.79
CA LEU A 47 4.49 -7.45 19.89
C LEU A 47 3.22 -6.80 20.45
N CYS A 48 2.07 -7.34 20.06
CA CYS A 48 0.77 -6.95 20.59
C CYS A 48 0.29 -8.01 21.57
N LEU A 49 0.23 -7.68 22.87
CA LEU A 49 -0.20 -8.60 23.92
C LEU A 49 -1.30 -7.95 24.74
N PHE A 50 -2.39 -8.68 24.99
CA PHE A 50 -3.58 -8.14 25.68
C PHE A 50 -4.16 -6.88 25.01
N ASN A 51 -4.09 -6.80 23.67
CA ASN A 51 -4.44 -5.62 22.87
C ASN A 51 -3.63 -4.37 23.22
N ILE A 52 -2.42 -4.53 23.76
CA ILE A 52 -1.51 -3.44 24.10
C ILE A 52 -0.12 -3.74 23.54
N CYS A 53 0.54 -2.75 22.95
CA CYS A 53 1.92 -2.88 22.49
C CYS A 53 2.87 -3.07 23.66
N GLN A 54 3.61 -4.16 23.68
CA GLN A 54 4.53 -4.51 24.77
C GLN A 54 5.99 -4.37 24.33
N VAL A 55 6.87 -4.12 25.31
CA VAL A 55 8.31 -4.29 25.10
C VAL A 55 8.60 -5.79 25.03
N PRO A 56 9.36 -6.28 24.03
CA PRO A 56 9.82 -7.64 24.02
C PRO A 56 10.64 -7.93 25.28
N PRO A 57 10.44 -9.06 25.97
CA PRO A 57 11.26 -9.41 27.11
C PRO A 57 12.74 -9.46 26.65
N THR A 58 13.59 -8.71 27.32
CA THR A 58 15.04 -8.81 27.09
C THR A 58 15.45 -10.23 27.45
N PRO A 59 16.05 -11.01 26.53
CA PRO A 59 16.54 -12.33 26.89
C PRO A 59 17.58 -12.16 28.01
N PRO A 60 17.56 -13.01 29.05
CA PRO A 60 18.62 -12.99 30.05
C PRO A 60 19.97 -13.20 29.35
N PRO A 61 21.08 -12.68 29.89
CA PRO A 61 22.40 -12.91 29.31
C PRO A 61 22.68 -14.41 29.28
N THR A 62 22.58 -15.01 28.10
CA THR A 62 22.82 -16.44 27.92
C THR A 62 24.33 -16.71 28.08
N PRO A 63 24.76 -17.63 28.97
CA PRO A 63 26.11 -18.18 28.91
C PRO A 63 26.36 -18.75 27.50
N PRO A 64 27.61 -18.74 26.98
CA PRO A 64 27.88 -19.29 25.66
C PRO A 64 27.63 -20.80 25.65
N THR A 65 26.45 -21.22 25.18
CA THR A 65 26.11 -22.63 24.96
C THR A 65 26.60 -23.04 23.56
N PRO A 66 27.40 -24.12 23.43
CA PRO A 66 27.87 -24.61 22.14
C PRO A 66 26.72 -25.05 21.23
N GLY A 67 26.66 -24.43 20.05
CA GLY A 67 25.95 -24.83 18.82
C GLY A 67 24.81 -25.84 18.93
N LEU A 68 23.61 -25.38 19.29
CA LEU A 68 22.39 -26.08 18.92
C LEU A 68 21.71 -25.27 17.80
N ALA A 69 21.68 -25.86 16.60
CA ALA A 69 21.07 -25.24 15.44
C ALA A 69 19.61 -24.88 15.75
N THR A 70 19.34 -23.59 15.90
CA THR A 70 17.98 -23.05 15.99
C THR A 70 17.26 -23.38 14.69
N PRO A 71 16.16 -24.15 14.70
CA PRO A 71 15.35 -24.30 13.50
C PRO A 71 14.77 -22.93 13.18
N THR A 72 15.24 -22.33 12.09
CA THR A 72 14.75 -21.04 11.58
C THR A 72 13.25 -21.14 11.37
N PRO A 73 12.40 -20.41 12.13
CA PRO A 73 10.99 -20.36 11.81
C PRO A 73 10.86 -19.64 10.46
N VAL A 74 10.38 -20.35 9.45
CA VAL A 74 9.97 -19.75 8.18
C VAL A 74 8.73 -18.93 8.49
N ILE A 75 8.90 -17.63 8.72
CA ILE A 75 7.78 -16.70 8.88
C ILE A 75 7.13 -16.55 7.51
N ILE A 76 6.09 -17.33 7.26
CA ILE A 76 5.18 -17.15 6.12
C ILE A 76 4.26 -15.98 6.49
N GLY A 77 4.82 -14.76 6.44
CA GLY A 77 4.13 -13.52 6.74
C GLY A 77 3.51 -12.91 5.49
N LYS A 78 2.49 -13.55 4.92
CA LYS A 78 1.57 -12.84 4.03
C LYS A 78 0.14 -13.30 4.30
N VAL A 79 -0.44 -12.73 5.34
CA VAL A 79 -1.90 -12.80 5.53
C VAL A 79 -2.49 -11.60 4.82
N ASP A 80 -2.58 -11.68 3.50
CA ASP A 80 -3.41 -10.78 2.71
C ASP A 80 -4.87 -11.12 3.05
N ARG A 81 -5.45 -10.41 4.01
CA ARG A 81 -6.91 -10.39 4.13
C ARG A 81 -7.42 -9.61 2.92
N SER A 82 -7.95 -10.36 1.98
CA SER A 82 -8.56 -9.94 0.72
C SER A 82 -9.76 -8.99 0.92
N GLY A 83 -9.47 -7.74 1.24
CA GLY A 83 -10.23 -6.58 0.76
C GLY A 83 -9.39 -5.97 -0.36
N GLY A 84 -9.85 -6.02 -1.60
CA GLY A 84 -9.07 -5.62 -2.77
C GLY A 84 -8.73 -4.13 -2.74
N CYS A 85 -7.63 -3.78 -2.08
CA CYS A 85 -7.06 -2.45 -2.22
C CYS A 85 -6.43 -2.38 -3.63
N HIS A 86 -6.69 -1.29 -4.34
CA HIS A 86 -6.04 -1.03 -5.62
C HIS A 86 -5.60 0.42 -5.62
N VAL A 87 -4.29 0.65 -5.70
CA VAL A 87 -3.78 1.99 -5.97
C VAL A 87 -3.98 2.19 -7.46
N ALA A 88 -4.98 3.00 -7.85
CA ALA A 88 -5.20 3.30 -9.26
C ALA A 88 -3.90 3.88 -9.83
N PRO A 89 -3.32 3.29 -10.89
CA PRO A 89 -2.19 3.92 -11.57
C PRO A 89 -2.65 5.30 -12.01
N GLU A 90 -1.78 6.30 -11.86
CA GLU A 90 -2.04 7.68 -12.25
C GLU A 90 -2.68 7.67 -13.63
N SER A 91 -3.97 7.99 -13.67
CA SER A 91 -4.74 7.90 -14.90
C SER A 91 -4.21 9.00 -15.82
N THR A 92 -3.35 8.61 -16.76
CA THR A 92 -3.02 9.42 -17.93
C THR A 92 -4.34 9.80 -18.58
N SER A 93 -4.85 10.98 -18.24
CA SER A 93 -6.17 11.42 -18.64
C SER A 93 -6.22 11.37 -20.16
N SER A 94 -7.20 10.64 -20.67
CA SER A 94 -7.37 10.38 -22.10
C SER A 94 -7.90 11.63 -22.85
N GLY A 95 -7.31 12.79 -22.59
CA GLY A 95 -7.65 14.05 -23.26
C GLY A 95 -7.38 14.01 -24.76
N TRP A 96 -6.43 13.18 -25.20
CA TRP A 96 -6.12 12.96 -26.62
C TRP A 96 -7.28 12.36 -27.42
N LEU A 97 -8.13 11.53 -26.80
CA LEU A 97 -9.31 10.98 -27.46
C LEU A 97 -10.35 12.08 -27.75
N LEU A 98 -10.51 13.03 -26.82
CA LEU A 98 -11.42 14.16 -27.01
C LEU A 98 -10.91 15.08 -28.14
N TRP A 99 -9.61 15.38 -28.18
CA TRP A 99 -9.02 16.15 -29.29
C TRP A 99 -9.14 15.44 -30.64
N SER A 100 -8.98 14.11 -30.65
CA SER A 100 -9.15 13.29 -31.86
C SER A 100 -10.58 13.34 -32.40
N LEU A 101 -11.59 13.28 -31.51
CA LEU A 101 -13.00 13.41 -31.90
C LEU A 101 -13.31 14.80 -32.48
N VAL A 102 -12.75 15.87 -31.91
CA VAL A 102 -12.89 17.23 -32.45
C VAL A 102 -12.25 17.32 -33.83
N GLY A 103 -11.06 16.76 -34.02
CA GLY A 103 -10.38 16.71 -35.33
C GLY A 103 -11.19 15.97 -36.40
N VAL A 104 -11.77 14.81 -36.06
CA VAL A 104 -12.60 14.02 -36.98
C VAL A 104 -13.91 14.74 -37.33
N LEU A 105 -14.56 15.38 -36.35
CA LEU A 105 -15.77 16.17 -36.59
C LEU A 105 -15.49 17.39 -37.46
N TRP A 106 -14.34 18.05 -37.28
CA TRP A 106 -13.92 19.17 -38.11
C TRP A 106 -13.63 18.73 -39.55
N LEU A 107 -12.91 17.61 -39.73
CA LEU A 107 -12.65 17.04 -41.05
C LEU A 107 -13.94 16.64 -41.77
N ARG A 108 -14.90 16.00 -41.07
CA ARG A 108 -16.22 15.64 -41.61
C ARG A 108 -17.06 16.86 -42.02
N ARG A 109 -16.98 17.97 -41.28
CA ARG A 109 -17.66 19.22 -41.66
C ARG A 109 -17.03 19.83 -42.92
N ARG A 110 -15.70 19.78 -43.02
CA ARG A 110 -14.97 20.30 -44.18
C ARG A 110 -15.27 19.52 -45.45
N THR A 111 -15.33 18.19 -45.38
CA THR A 111 -15.70 17.36 -46.53
C THR A 111 -17.15 17.55 -46.94
N ARG A 112 -18.09 17.70 -45.99
CA ARG A 112 -19.50 18.04 -46.30
C ARG A 112 -19.69 19.44 -46.90
N SER A 113 -18.90 20.43 -46.49
CA SER A 113 -18.91 21.76 -47.12
C SER A 113 -18.28 21.76 -48.51
N GLY A 114 -17.37 20.82 -48.80
CA GLY A 114 -16.77 20.66 -50.13
C GLY A 114 -17.67 20.00 -51.18
N SER A 115 -18.80 19.39 -50.79
CA SER A 115 -19.73 18.71 -51.71
C SER A 115 -20.87 19.60 -52.22
N ARG A 116 -20.79 20.92 -52.04
CA ARG A 116 -21.70 21.90 -52.65
C ARG A 116 -20.88 22.96 -53.38
N LEU A 117 -20.31 22.60 -54.53
CA LEU A 117 -20.01 23.54 -55.62
C LEU A 117 -19.78 22.71 -56.89
N VAL A 118 -20.79 22.81 -57.78
CA VAL A 118 -20.84 22.47 -59.21
C VAL A 118 -20.70 20.98 -59.57
#